data_AF-A0A093G588-F1
#
_entry.id   AF-A0A093G588-F1
#
_cell.length_a   1.000
_cell.length_b   1.000
_cell.length_c   1.000
_cell.angle_alpha   90.00
_cell.angle_beta   90.00
_cell.angle_gamma   90.00
#
_symmetry.space_group_name_H-M   'P 1'
#
loop_
_entity.id
_entity.type
_entity.pdbx_description
1 polymer ?
#
loop_
_entity_poly.entity_id
_entity_poly.type
_entity_poly.pdbx_seq_one_letter_code
_entity_poly.pdbx_strand_id
1 'polypeptide(L)'
;MNSPNEPLPTYDEVLLCTPQTTAEQVGLFLRRCLIPCNRGEKIYTMLYADELSYDVSRKAEELFQHLRHYSSSYRLVILCNCEREHSYIPSVFSQYKVHMVPQRPLAEIQQYLQHHYRVTQPSSSAASVFKGNMCVGIVSSKRAGVGK
;
A
#
# COMPACT_ATOMS: atom_id res chain seq x y z
N MET A 1 -10.69 3.12 2.38
CA MET A 1 -12.07 3.32 2.87
C MET A 1 -12.84 4.47 2.21
N ASN A 2 -12.22 5.48 1.60
CA ASN A 2 -12.98 6.56 0.96
C ASN A 2 -13.86 6.09 -0.23
N SER A 3 -13.56 4.90 -0.77
CA SER A 3 -14.43 4.13 -1.67
C SER A 3 -14.72 2.77 -1.03
N PRO A 4 -15.84 2.60 -0.28
CA PRO A 4 -16.07 1.44 0.57
C PRO A 4 -16.39 0.14 -0.19
N ASN A 5 -16.86 0.26 -1.44
CA ASN A 5 -17.27 -0.89 -2.26
C ASN A 5 -16.21 -1.30 -3.30
N GLU A 6 -15.15 -0.50 -3.46
CA GLU A 6 -14.03 -0.82 -4.36
C GLU A 6 -13.20 -1.96 -3.76
N PRO A 7 -12.64 -2.86 -4.59
CA PRO A 7 -11.82 -3.97 -4.09
C PRO A 7 -10.59 -3.45 -3.34
N LEU A 8 -10.07 -4.30 -2.45
CA LEU A 8 -8.81 -4.02 -1.75
C LEU A 8 -7.66 -3.88 -2.78
N PRO A 9 -6.69 -2.99 -2.49
CA PRO A 9 -5.60 -2.76 -3.43
C PRO A 9 -4.73 -3.99 -3.60
N THR A 10 -4.11 -4.09 -4.78
CA THR A 10 -3.20 -5.19 -5.13
C THR A 10 -1.74 -4.72 -5.14
N TYR A 11 -0.82 -5.66 -5.41
CA TYR A 11 0.61 -5.36 -5.56
C TYR A 11 0.93 -4.37 -6.69
N ASP A 12 -0.01 -4.14 -7.61
CA ASP A 12 0.14 -3.14 -8.66
C ASP A 12 -0.05 -1.71 -8.15
N GLU A 13 -0.82 -1.55 -7.07
CA GLU A 13 -1.23 -0.27 -6.50
C GLU A 13 -0.46 0.06 -5.22
N VAL A 14 -0.05 -0.95 -4.46
CA VAL A 14 0.70 -0.78 -3.21
C VAL A 14 2.03 -1.50 -3.29
N LEU A 15 3.12 -0.75 -3.17
CA LEU A 15 4.48 -1.27 -3.04
C LEU A 15 4.95 -1.15 -1.59
N LEU A 16 5.19 -2.30 -0.95
CA LEU A 16 5.83 -2.36 0.36
C LEU A 16 7.35 -2.36 0.18
N CYS A 17 7.99 -1.26 0.51
CA CYS A 17 9.43 -1.11 0.38
C CYS A 17 10.14 -1.80 1.54
N THR A 18 11.25 -2.46 1.20
CA THR A 18 12.17 -3.12 2.12
C THR A 18 13.60 -2.81 1.67
N PRO A 19 14.62 -3.07 2.51
CA PRO A 19 16.02 -2.90 2.11
C PRO A 19 16.43 -3.75 0.91
N GLN A 20 15.69 -4.81 0.58
CA GLN A 20 15.94 -5.70 -0.57
C GLN A 20 15.14 -5.31 -1.82
N THR A 21 14.31 -4.27 -1.75
CA THR A 21 13.51 -3.81 -2.89
C THR A 21 14.44 -3.28 -3.98
N THR A 22 14.27 -3.77 -5.21
CA THR A 22 15.17 -3.44 -6.32
C THR A 22 14.72 -2.20 -7.08
N ALA A 23 15.65 -1.58 -7.82
CA ALA A 23 15.36 -0.43 -8.67
C ALA A 23 14.34 -0.76 -9.77
N GLU A 24 14.31 -2.00 -10.25
CA GLU A 24 13.35 -2.47 -11.25
C GLU A 24 11.93 -2.51 -10.68
N GLN A 25 11.77 -2.99 -9.44
CA GLN A 25 10.47 -3.04 -8.77
C GLN A 25 9.89 -1.63 -8.58
N VAL A 26 10.71 -0.71 -8.06
CA VAL A 26 10.32 0.70 -7.90
C VAL A 26 10.05 1.34 -9.27
N GLY A 27 10.87 1.03 -10.27
CA GLY A 27 10.72 1.60 -11.60
C GLY A 27 9.45 1.15 -12.32
N LEU A 28 9.10 -0.13 -12.23
CA LEU A 28 7.83 -0.66 -12.75
C LEU A 28 6.64 -0.02 -12.05
N PHE A 29 6.73 0.17 -10.73
CA PHE A 29 5.70 0.83 -9.95
C PHE A 29 5.47 2.29 -10.38
N LEU A 30 6.55 3.07 -10.49
CA LEU A 30 6.47 4.47 -10.94
C LEU A 30 5.93 4.59 -12.37
N ARG A 31 6.30 3.67 -13.27
CA ARG A 31 5.75 3.63 -14.64
C ARG A 31 4.24 3.37 -14.64
N ARG A 32 3.74 2.46 -13.82
CA ARG A 32 2.28 2.22 -13.70
C ARG A 32 1.54 3.44 -13.19
N CYS A 33 2.17 4.19 -12.29
CA CYS A 33 1.59 5.40 -11.70
C CYS A 33 1.58 6.60 -12.67
N LEU A 34 2.69 6.83 -13.38
CA LEU A 34 2.95 8.08 -14.11
C LEU A 34 2.69 7.97 -15.62
N ILE A 35 2.61 6.76 -16.17
CA ILE A 35 2.25 6.56 -17.58
C ILE A 35 0.73 6.39 -17.66
N PRO A 36 0.03 7.20 -18.48
CA PRO A 36 -1.40 7.05 -18.67
C PRO A 36 -1.74 5.63 -19.12
N CYS A 37 -2.46 4.90 -18.26
CA CYS A 37 -3.01 3.60 -18.59
C CYS A 37 -4.53 3.72 -18.41
N ASN A 38 -5.33 3.20 -19.35
CA ASN A 38 -6.80 3.24 -19.34
C ASN A 38 -7.47 2.53 -18.13
N ARG A 39 -6.75 2.27 -17.04
CA ARG A 39 -7.17 1.47 -15.87
C ARG A 39 -7.84 2.29 -14.75
N GLY A 40 -8.34 3.49 -15.05
CA GLY A 40 -9.04 4.36 -14.09
C GLY A 40 -8.12 5.11 -13.13
N GLU A 41 -8.69 6.02 -12.34
CA GLU A 41 -7.96 6.87 -11.38
C GLU A 41 -7.60 6.12 -10.08
N LYS A 42 -6.63 5.22 -10.17
CA LYS A 42 -6.12 4.45 -9.02
C LYS A 42 -5.17 5.28 -8.16
N ILE A 43 -5.06 4.91 -6.89
CA ILE A 43 -4.10 5.49 -5.95
C ILE A 43 -2.91 4.54 -5.85
N TYR A 44 -1.72 5.05 -6.15
CA TYR A 44 -0.48 4.31 -6.04
C TYR A 44 0.21 4.68 -4.73
N THR A 45 0.50 3.72 -3.87
CA THR A 45 1.12 3.95 -2.56
C THR A 45 2.44 3.20 -2.41
N MET A 46 3.50 3.91 -2.01
CA MET A 46 4.75 3.31 -1.52
C MET A 46 4.78 3.37 0.00
N LEU A 47 4.82 2.21 0.65
CA LEU A 47 4.94 2.08 2.10
C LEU A 47 6.40 1.86 2.49
N TYR A 48 6.85 2.52 3.56
CA TYR A 48 8.22 2.45 4.08
C TYR A 48 9.29 2.83 3.04
N ALA A 49 9.02 3.84 2.22
CA ALA A 49 9.95 4.24 1.16
C ALA A 49 11.32 4.74 1.69
N ASP A 50 11.41 5.04 2.99
CA ASP A 50 12.64 5.34 3.72
C ASP A 50 13.56 4.13 3.97
N GLU A 51 13.06 2.90 3.79
CA GLU A 51 13.85 1.65 3.88
C GLU A 51 14.59 1.32 2.58
N LEU A 52 14.31 2.04 1.49
CA LEU A 52 15.03 1.86 0.23
C LEU A 52 16.51 2.24 0.40
N SER A 53 17.40 1.48 -0.25
CA SER A 53 18.82 1.84 -0.29
C SER A 53 19.03 3.14 -1.06
N TYR A 54 20.09 3.86 -0.72
CA TYR A 54 20.42 5.14 -1.36
C TYR A 54 20.43 5.06 -2.90
N ASP A 55 21.06 4.04 -3.47
CA ASP A 55 21.16 3.85 -4.92
C ASP A 55 19.78 3.62 -5.57
N VAL A 56 18.92 2.85 -4.92
CA VAL A 56 17.55 2.61 -5.39
C VAL A 56 16.72 3.89 -5.27
N SER A 57 16.82 4.61 -4.15
CA SER A 57 16.12 5.87 -3.94
C SER A 57 16.51 6.94 -4.95
N ARG A 58 17.81 7.07 -5.26
CA ARG A 58 18.31 8.01 -6.26
C ARG A 58 17.77 7.68 -7.66
N LYS A 59 17.86 6.42 -8.07
CA LYS A 59 17.29 5.97 -9.36
C LYS A 59 15.77 6.19 -9.43
N ALA A 60 15.07 6.01 -8.31
CA ALA A 60 13.63 6.24 -8.22
C ALA A 60 13.29 7.72 -8.40
N GLU A 61 14.03 8.63 -7.78
CA GLU A 61 13.89 10.08 -7.99
C GLU A 61 14.15 10.45 -9.44
N GLU A 62 15.29 10.04 -9.99
CA GLU A 62 15.65 10.33 -11.38
C GLU A 62 14.52 9.87 -12.30
N LEU A 63 14.03 8.65 -12.13
CA LEU A 63 12.93 8.13 -12.93
C LEU A 63 11.62 8.91 -12.72
N PHE A 64 11.30 9.30 -11.48
CA PHE A 64 10.12 10.11 -11.19
C PHE A 64 10.16 11.45 -11.92
N GLN A 65 11.30 12.15 -11.89
CA GLN A 65 11.47 13.43 -12.58
C GLN A 65 11.28 13.28 -14.10
N HIS A 66 11.87 12.24 -14.70
CA HIS A 66 11.67 11.95 -16.13
C HIS A 66 10.21 11.61 -16.46
N LEU A 67 9.53 10.84 -15.61
CA LEU A 67 8.20 10.33 -15.90
C LEU A 67 7.07 11.32 -15.58
N ARG A 68 7.29 12.29 -14.68
CA ARG A 68 6.26 13.25 -14.26
C ARG A 68 5.69 14.08 -15.41
N HIS A 69 6.45 14.27 -16.49
CA HIS A 69 6.00 15.02 -17.66
C HIS A 69 4.95 14.31 -18.51
N TYR A 70 4.81 12.99 -18.38
CA TYR A 70 3.87 12.20 -19.20
C TYR A 70 2.42 12.20 -18.68
N SER A 71 2.22 12.53 -17.40
CA SER A 71 0.88 12.60 -16.81
C SER A 71 0.75 13.82 -15.90
N SER A 72 -0.23 14.67 -16.19
CA SER A 72 -0.62 15.80 -15.35
C SER A 72 -1.54 15.39 -14.19
N SER A 73 -2.08 14.17 -14.22
CA SER A 73 -3.07 13.65 -13.26
C SER A 73 -2.67 12.27 -12.75
N TYR A 74 -1.73 12.22 -11.79
CA TYR A 74 -1.37 11.01 -11.06
C TYR A 74 -1.69 11.15 -9.57
N ARG A 75 -1.90 10.02 -8.90
CA ARG A 75 -2.12 9.93 -7.44
C ARG A 75 -1.06 9.02 -6.84
N LEU A 76 0.08 9.61 -6.46
CA LEU A 76 1.18 8.92 -5.79
C LEU A 76 1.20 9.33 -4.31
N VAL A 77 1.16 8.35 -3.42
CA VAL A 77 1.28 8.52 -1.97
C VAL A 77 2.55 7.83 -1.51
N ILE A 78 3.43 8.55 -0.82
CA ILE A 78 4.66 8.00 -0.26
C ILE A 78 4.55 8.10 1.27
N LEU A 79 4.64 6.95 1.94
CA LEU A 79 4.62 6.85 3.39
C LEU A 79 6.01 6.41 3.86
N CYS A 80 6.60 7.23 4.73
CA CYS A 80 7.90 6.99 5.33
C CYS A 80 7.77 7.00 6.86
N ASN A 81 8.71 6.35 7.56
CA ASN A 81 8.85 6.51 9.00
C ASN A 81 9.33 7.94 9.34
N CYS A 82 8.64 8.62 10.26
CA CYS A 82 9.00 9.96 10.73
C CYS A 82 10.32 10.00 11.50
N GLU A 83 10.77 8.87 12.07
CA GLU A 83 12.07 8.78 12.72
C GLU A 83 13.23 8.74 11.71
N ARG A 84 12.94 8.49 10.44
CA ARG A 84 13.92 8.39 9.34
C ARG A 84 13.77 9.50 8.31
N GLU A 85 13.39 10.71 8.74
CA GLU A 85 13.27 11.87 7.84
C GLU A 85 14.58 12.22 7.11
N HIS A 86 15.74 11.86 7.67
CA HIS A 86 17.04 12.06 7.05
C HIS A 86 17.35 11.07 5.90
N SER A 87 16.51 10.06 5.67
CA SER A 87 16.66 9.18 4.50
C SER A 87 16.49 9.95 3.19
N TYR A 88 17.00 9.37 2.09
CA TYR A 88 17.04 10.04 0.79
C TYR A 88 15.65 10.43 0.28
N ILE A 89 14.71 9.47 0.24
CA ILE A 89 13.33 9.70 -0.25
C ILE A 89 12.62 10.84 0.51
N PRO A 90 12.46 10.79 1.85
CA PRO A 90 11.76 11.87 2.55
C PRO A 90 12.44 13.24 2.40
N SER A 91 13.78 13.27 2.27
CA SER A 91 14.54 14.50 2.04
C SER A 91 14.25 15.11 0.66
N VAL A 92 14.34 14.30 -0.40
CA VAL A 92 14.11 14.73 -1.80
C VAL A 92 12.67 15.17 -2.06
N PHE A 93 11.71 14.43 -1.51
CA PHE A 93 10.28 14.71 -1.68
C PHE A 93 9.71 15.65 -0.61
N SER A 94 10.57 16.29 0.20
CA SER A 94 10.17 17.17 1.30
C SER A 94 9.28 18.34 0.88
N GLN A 95 9.46 18.86 -0.34
CA GLN A 95 8.60 19.90 -0.94
C GLN A 95 7.14 19.46 -1.14
N TYR A 96 6.87 18.15 -1.16
CA TYR A 96 5.53 17.57 -1.29
C TYR A 96 5.00 17.00 0.04
N LYS A 97 5.68 17.29 1.16
CA LYS A 97 5.31 16.76 2.48
C LYS A 97 3.92 17.29 2.89
N VAL A 98 3.02 16.37 3.20
CA VAL A 98 1.69 16.68 3.71
C VAL A 98 1.75 16.70 5.24
N HIS A 99 1.30 17.79 5.86
CA HIS A 99 1.34 17.97 7.31
C HIS A 99 0.27 17.19 8.09
N MET A 100 -0.68 16.57 7.39
CA MET A 100 -1.76 15.78 7.99
C MET A 100 -1.60 14.31 7.60
N VAL A 101 -1.57 13.43 8.61
CA VAL A 101 -1.61 11.98 8.40
C VAL A 101 -3.07 11.54 8.39
N PRO A 102 -3.57 10.87 7.33
CA PRO A 102 -4.92 10.36 7.31
C PRO A 102 -5.07 9.26 8.37
N GLN A 103 -5.96 9.47 9.33
CA GLN A 103 -6.27 8.51 10.40
C GLN A 103 -7.73 8.08 10.29
N ARG A 104 -7.99 6.81 10.59
CA ARG A 104 -9.34 6.24 10.67
C ARG A 104 -9.48 5.45 11.97
N PRO A 105 -10.64 5.49 12.63
CA PRO A 105 -10.88 4.68 13.83
C PRO A 105 -10.68 3.19 13.57
N LEU A 106 -10.12 2.48 14.55
CA LEU A 106 -9.87 1.04 14.44
C LEU A 106 -11.15 0.25 14.07
N ALA A 107 -12.28 0.61 14.66
CA ALA A 107 -13.56 -0.03 14.40
C ALA A 107 -13.99 0.09 12.92
N GLU A 108 -13.77 1.25 12.29
CA GLU A 108 -14.08 1.45 10.87
C GLU A 108 -13.19 0.56 9.99
N ILE A 109 -11.89 0.52 10.28
CA ILE A 109 -10.93 -0.31 9.52
C ILE A 109 -11.29 -1.79 9.64
N GLN A 110 -11.64 -2.24 10.86
CA GLN A 110 -12.09 -3.62 11.10
C GLN A 110 -13.37 -3.94 10.32
N GLN A 111 -14.37 -3.05 10.34
CA GLN A 111 -15.62 -3.25 9.61
C GLN A 111 -15.40 -3.30 8.09
N TYR A 112 -14.51 -2.45 7.56
CA TYR A 112 -14.14 -2.45 6.15
C TYR A 112 -13.49 -3.76 5.70
N LEU A 113 -12.47 -4.19 6.43
CA LEU A 113 -11.79 -5.46 6.13
C LEU A 113 -12.76 -6.64 6.30
N GLN A 114 -13.63 -6.60 7.31
CA GLN A 114 -14.66 -7.62 7.50
C GLN A 114 -15.61 -7.71 6.32
N HIS A 115 -16.04 -6.58 5.78
CA HIS A 115 -16.90 -6.53 4.60
C HIS A 115 -16.23 -7.19 3.38
N HIS A 116 -14.96 -6.86 3.12
CA HIS A 116 -14.23 -7.41 1.97
C HIS A 116 -13.83 -8.89 2.10
N TYR A 117 -13.62 -9.38 3.32
CA TYR A 117 -13.26 -10.79 3.54
C TYR A 117 -14.47 -11.70 3.75
N ARG A 118 -15.69 -11.15 3.77
CA ARG A 118 -16.91 -11.95 3.87
C ARG A 118 -17.24 -12.57 2.52
N VAL A 119 -17.32 -13.89 2.46
CA VAL A 119 -17.71 -14.60 1.24
C VAL A 119 -19.24 -14.63 1.12
N THR A 120 -19.77 -14.32 -0.07
CA THR A 120 -21.20 -14.42 -0.36
C THR A 120 -21.66 -15.89 -0.37
N GLN A 121 -22.85 -16.16 0.16
CA GLN A 121 -23.49 -17.47 0.11
C GLN A 121 -24.36 -17.61 -1.14
N PRO A 122 -24.56 -18.82 -1.70
CA PRO A 122 -23.98 -20.10 -1.29
C PRO A 122 -22.68 -20.37 -2.06
N SER A 123 -21.54 -20.25 -1.39
CA SER A 123 -20.24 -20.67 -1.94
C SER A 123 -19.83 -21.98 -1.26
N SER A 124 -19.35 -22.96 -2.04
CA SER A 124 -18.67 -24.17 -1.57
C SER A 124 -17.28 -23.87 -0.97
N SER A 125 -17.15 -22.72 -0.32
CA SER A 125 -15.90 -22.19 0.19
C SER A 125 -15.60 -22.73 1.58
N ALA A 126 -14.31 -22.98 1.84
CA ALA A 126 -13.80 -23.30 3.18
C ALA A 126 -14.06 -22.18 4.19
N ALA A 127 -14.36 -20.95 3.75
CA ALA A 127 -14.77 -19.87 4.62
C ALA A 127 -16.06 -20.18 5.41
N SER A 128 -16.91 -21.09 4.91
CA SER A 128 -18.18 -21.47 5.55
C SER A 128 -18.02 -22.09 6.93
N VAL A 129 -16.87 -22.73 7.22
CA VAL A 129 -16.58 -23.28 8.56
C VAL A 129 -16.01 -22.24 9.52
N PHE A 130 -15.58 -21.08 9.01
CA PHE A 130 -15.02 -20.00 9.81
C PHE A 130 -16.12 -19.04 10.27
N LYS A 131 -15.94 -18.44 11.47
CA LYS A 131 -16.93 -17.54 12.07
C LYS A 131 -17.32 -16.42 11.10
N GLY A 132 -18.60 -16.38 10.71
CA GLY A 132 -19.14 -15.30 9.87
C GLY A 132 -18.84 -15.42 8.37
N ASN A 133 -18.47 -16.60 7.87
CA ASN A 133 -18.10 -16.86 6.47
C ASN A 133 -16.89 -16.03 6.00
N MET A 134 -15.89 -15.88 6.87
CA MET A 134 -14.70 -15.07 6.64
C MET A 134 -13.62 -15.88 5.92
N CYS A 135 -13.04 -15.36 4.84
CA CYS A 135 -11.95 -16.02 4.13
C CYS A 135 -10.56 -15.82 4.78
N VAL A 136 -10.44 -14.89 5.71
CA VAL A 136 -9.20 -14.60 6.45
C VAL A 136 -9.50 -14.57 7.95
N GLY A 137 -8.64 -15.22 8.75
CA GLY A 137 -8.74 -15.25 10.20
C GLY A 137 -7.37 -15.23 10.85
N ILE A 138 -7.26 -14.57 12.01
CA ILE A 138 -6.04 -14.55 12.83
C ILE A 138 -6.35 -15.27 14.13
N VAL A 139 -5.65 -16.36 14.40
CA VAL A 139 -5.72 -17.10 15.67
C VAL A 139 -4.47 -16.74 16.48
N SER A 140 -4.67 -15.99 17.57
CA SER A 140 -3.57 -15.49 18.40
C SER A 140 -3.86 -15.72 19.89
N SER A 141 -2.79 -15.83 20.67
CA SER A 141 -2.85 -16.09 22.10
C SER A 141 -1.60 -15.52 22.75
N LYS A 142 -1.76 -15.04 23.99
CA LYS A 142 -0.69 -14.39 24.73
C LYS A 142 0.38 -15.36 25.25
N ARG A 143 0.06 -16.65 25.38
CA ARG A 143 0.96 -17.69 25.91
C ARG A 143 0.98 -18.90 24.98
N ALA A 144 2.12 -19.58 24.90
CA ALA A 144 2.27 -20.82 24.15
C ALA A 144 1.47 -21.97 24.77
N GLY A 145 1.17 -23.00 23.98
CA GLY A 145 0.56 -24.25 24.46
C GLY A 145 -0.96 -24.22 24.70
N VAL A 146 -1.67 -23.26 24.13
CA VAL A 146 -3.13 -23.07 24.35
C VAL A 146 -4.02 -23.49 23.17
N GLY A 147 -3.48 -24.26 22.22
CA GLY A 147 -4.26 -24.83 21.11
C GLY A 147 -4.57 -23.86 19.96
N LYS A 148 -3.61 -22.98 19.62
CA LYS A 148 -3.58 -22.33 18.31
C LYS A 148 -3.03 -23.28 17.26
#